data_AF-A0A177APA6-F1
#
_entry.id   AF-A0A177APA6-F1
#
_cell.length_a   1.000
_cell.length_b   1.000
_cell.length_c   1.000
_cell.angle_alpha   90.00
_cell.angle_beta   90.00
_cell.angle_gamma   90.00
#
_symmetry.space_group_name_H-M   'P 1'
#
loop_
_entity.id
_entity.type
_entity.pdbx_description
1 polymer ?
#
loop_
_entity_poly.entity_id
_entity_poly.type
_entity_poly.pdbx_seq_one_letter_code
_entity_poly.pdbx_strand_id
1 'polypeptide(L)'
;MATGQIISLLLRYYMLSHKYGEIKDGEKYLSMSKLAVNIYINSQISGFTCKINSNELCKSNLLYSDLKRNVFVPIWFEEYPLSIPNHVLNGHIFSMIGLYDLAYYNNSMAQTLYWFSFKSTEFMINLYDGGSHTFYDLGHWTNNLTPNVARETYHNLHIKQLRFLNLTDQSYIFTKTLKRWEKY
;
A
#
# COMPACT_ATOMS: atom_id res chain seq x y z
N MET A 1 5.28 5.02 1.79
CA MET A 1 6.54 4.25 1.58
C MET A 1 7.37 4.09 2.85
N ALA A 2 7.88 5.17 3.45
CA ALA A 2 8.83 5.11 4.57
C ALA A 2 8.34 4.22 5.74
N THR A 3 7.09 4.39 6.18
CA THR A 3 6.48 3.58 7.24
C THR A 3 6.56 2.08 6.96
N GLY A 4 6.23 1.66 5.73
CA GLY A 4 6.23 0.25 5.36
C GLY A 4 7.63 -0.35 5.39
N GLN A 5 8.61 0.38 4.87
CA GLN A 5 10.01 -0.04 4.91
C GLN A 5 10.57 -0.10 6.34
N ILE A 6 10.20 0.84 7.20
CA ILE A 6 10.57 0.82 8.63
C ILE A 6 10.00 -0.43 9.31
N ILE A 7 8.71 -0.73 9.11
CA ILE A 7 8.07 -1.94 9.65
C ILE A 7 8.81 -3.19 9.18
N SER A 8 9.01 -3.33 7.86
CA SER A 8 9.74 -4.45 7.28
C SER A 8 11.15 -4.62 7.86
N LEU A 9 11.89 -3.53 8.05
CA LEU A 9 13.24 -3.56 8.63
C LEU A 9 13.22 -4.00 10.10
N LEU A 10 12.37 -3.39 10.91
CA LEU A 10 12.25 -3.72 12.34
C LEU A 10 11.86 -5.18 12.56
N LEU A 11 10.94 -5.71 11.75
CA LEU A 11 10.56 -7.13 11.83
C LEU A 11 11.70 -8.07 11.44
N ARG A 12 12.56 -7.68 10.49
CA ARG A 12 13.78 -8.46 10.18
C ARG A 12 14.76 -8.47 11.36
N TYR A 13 14.92 -7.35 12.07
CA TYR A 13 15.71 -7.31 13.30
C TYR A 13 15.10 -8.19 14.42
N TYR A 14 13.78 -8.17 14.58
CA TYR A 14 13.07 -9.06 15.51
C TYR A 14 13.31 -10.55 15.18
N MET A 15 13.26 -10.93 13.90
CA MET A 15 13.53 -12.30 13.48
C MET A 15 14.98 -12.70 13.75
N LEU A 16 15.93 -11.81 13.45
CA LEU A 16 17.36 -12.06 13.69
C LEU A 16 17.68 -12.21 15.18
N SER A 17 17.05 -11.41 16.05
CA SER A 17 17.27 -11.51 17.49
C SER A 17 16.82 -12.88 18.04
N HIS A 18 15.72 -13.42 17.53
CA HIS A 18 15.19 -14.72 17.95
C HIS A 18 15.94 -15.90 17.33
N LYS A 19 16.45 -15.73 16.10
CA LYS A 19 17.17 -16.78 15.38
C LYS A 19 18.60 -17.00 15.89
N TYR A 20 19.31 -15.92 16.18
CA TYR A 20 20.74 -15.99 16.53
C TYR A 20 21.04 -15.65 17.99
N GLY A 21 20.08 -15.08 18.74
CA GLY A 21 20.27 -14.75 20.17
C GLY A 21 21.29 -13.64 20.47
N GLU A 22 21.94 -13.09 19.43
CA GLU A 22 23.00 -12.08 19.56
C GLU A 22 22.46 -10.66 19.82
N ILE A 23 21.21 -10.39 19.43
CA ILE A 23 20.57 -9.09 19.61
C ILE A 23 19.72 -9.11 20.88
N LYS A 24 20.18 -8.40 21.91
CA LYS A 24 19.41 -8.17 23.15
C LYS A 24 18.19 -7.29 22.87
N ASP A 25 17.10 -7.56 23.57
CA ASP A 25 15.83 -6.81 23.53
C ASP A 25 15.09 -6.82 22.18
N GLY A 26 15.10 -7.94 21.47
CA GLY A 26 14.41 -8.11 20.18
C GLY A 26 12.94 -7.66 20.15
N GLU A 27 12.21 -7.92 21.23
CA GLU A 27 10.79 -7.56 21.40
C GLU A 27 10.49 -6.06 21.20
N LYS A 28 11.48 -5.19 21.43
CA LYS A 28 11.31 -3.75 21.19
C LYS A 28 11.05 -3.46 19.71
N TYR A 29 11.65 -4.21 18.80
CA TYR A 29 11.49 -3.99 17.36
C TYR A 29 10.09 -4.41 16.89
N LEU A 30 9.54 -5.50 17.41
CA LEU A 30 8.15 -5.88 17.15
C LEU A 30 7.18 -4.84 17.74
N SER A 31 7.44 -4.36 18.95
CA SER A 31 6.63 -3.32 19.60
C SER A 31 6.63 -2.02 18.80
N MET A 32 7.79 -1.56 18.33
CA MET A 32 7.93 -0.40 17.45
C MET A 32 7.22 -0.60 16.11
N SER A 33 7.28 -1.81 15.53
CA SER A 33 6.57 -2.13 14.29
C SER A 33 5.05 -2.01 14.46
N LYS A 34 4.51 -2.53 15.57
CA LYS A 34 3.09 -2.41 15.91
C LYS A 34 2.65 -0.96 16.09
N LEU A 35 3.50 -0.12 16.70
CA LEU A 35 3.23 1.32 16.84
C LEU A 35 3.30 2.06 15.51
N ALA A 36 4.24 1.71 14.62
CA ALA A 36 4.43 2.39 13.34
C ALA A 36 3.20 2.30 12.42
N VAL A 37 2.37 1.26 12.55
CA VAL A 37 1.10 1.15 11.81
C VAL A 37 0.16 2.32 12.06
N ASN A 38 0.17 2.89 13.27
CA ASN A 38 -0.69 4.02 13.62
C ASN A 38 -0.37 5.28 12.79
N ILE A 39 0.83 5.36 12.19
CA ILE A 39 1.16 6.45 11.26
C ILE A 39 0.19 6.45 10.09
N TYR A 40 -0.17 5.30 9.52
CA TYR A 40 -1.11 5.25 8.40
C TYR A 40 -2.46 5.87 8.76
N ILE A 41 -2.95 5.64 9.98
CA ILE A 41 -4.21 6.21 10.46
C ILE A 41 -4.09 7.72 10.66
N ASN A 42 -3.02 8.14 11.32
CA ASN A 42 -2.83 9.52 11.72
C ASN A 42 -2.41 10.43 10.57
N SER A 43 -1.77 9.88 9.52
CA SER A 43 -1.22 10.63 8.39
C SER A 43 -2.24 10.95 7.29
N GLN A 44 -3.54 10.75 7.54
CA GLN A 44 -4.61 10.86 6.54
C GLN A 44 -4.32 9.97 5.32
N ILE A 45 -4.74 8.70 5.37
CA ILE A 45 -4.75 7.82 4.20
C ILE A 45 -5.45 8.57 3.06
N SER A 46 -4.71 8.81 2.00
CA SER A 46 -5.10 9.57 0.83
C SER A 46 -5.86 8.69 -0.17
N GLY A 47 -6.89 8.00 0.29
CA GLY A 47 -8.03 7.69 -0.56
C GLY A 47 -9.15 8.54 -0.02
N PHE A 48 -9.60 9.57 -0.76
CA PHE A 48 -10.77 10.39 -0.41
C PHE A 48 -11.07 10.42 1.10
N THR A 49 -10.18 11.01 1.91
CA THR A 49 -10.23 11.14 3.38
C THR A 49 -10.89 9.97 4.16
N CYS A 50 -10.12 9.03 4.74
CA CYS A 50 -10.58 8.29 5.93
C CYS A 50 -9.85 8.78 7.18
N LYS A 51 -10.56 9.45 8.09
CA LYS A 51 -10.13 9.59 9.50
C LYS A 51 -10.64 8.38 10.27
N ILE A 52 -9.74 7.51 10.74
CA ILE A 52 -10.09 6.34 11.54
C ILE A 52 -9.97 6.73 13.01
N ASN A 53 -11.10 7.08 13.64
CA ASN A 53 -11.25 6.95 15.10
C ASN A 53 -12.00 5.65 15.37
N SER A 54 -11.57 4.96 16.42
CA SER A 54 -11.68 3.52 16.71
C SER A 54 -13.08 2.90 16.85
N ASN A 55 -14.15 3.50 16.32
CA ASN A 55 -15.50 2.91 16.31
C ASN A 55 -16.37 3.30 15.09
N GLU A 56 -15.83 3.97 14.07
CA GLU A 56 -16.59 4.25 12.84
C GLU A 56 -15.73 3.96 11.59
N LEU A 57 -16.19 3.04 10.75
CA LEU A 57 -15.61 2.80 9.42
C LEU A 57 -15.70 4.08 8.57
N CYS A 58 -14.54 4.52 8.08
CA CYS A 58 -14.32 5.26 6.84
C CYS A 58 -15.46 6.18 6.33
N LYS A 59 -15.43 7.44 6.75
CA LYS A 59 -16.17 8.53 6.08
C LYS A 59 -15.19 9.31 5.20
N SER A 60 -15.23 9.06 3.89
CA SER A 60 -15.06 10.14 2.92
C SER A 60 -16.22 11.14 3.12
N ASN A 61 -16.41 12.16 2.29
CA ASN A 61 -17.70 12.89 2.28
C ASN A 61 -18.90 12.01 1.83
N LEU A 62 -18.88 10.71 2.13
CA LEU A 62 -19.97 9.78 2.14
C LEU A 62 -20.52 9.72 3.57
N LEU A 63 -21.80 10.04 3.71
CA LEU A 63 -22.50 9.82 4.96
C LEU A 63 -22.42 8.33 5.31
N TYR A 64 -22.51 7.99 6.59
CA TYR A 64 -22.74 6.62 7.06
C TYR A 64 -23.94 5.92 6.36
N SER A 65 -24.86 6.68 5.78
CA SER A 65 -25.96 6.19 4.93
C SER A 65 -25.53 5.69 3.55
N ASP A 66 -24.34 6.03 3.04
CA ASP A 66 -23.79 5.57 1.76
C ASP A 66 -23.06 4.21 1.89
N LEU A 67 -22.56 3.86 3.09
CA LEU A 67 -22.07 2.51 3.38
C LEU A 67 -23.21 1.48 3.39
N LYS A 68 -24.47 1.91 3.62
CA LYS A 68 -25.67 1.09 3.36
C LYS A 68 -25.96 0.88 1.88
N ARG A 69 -25.27 1.58 0.97
CA ARG A 69 -25.44 1.47 -0.50
C ARG A 69 -24.40 0.58 -1.18
N ASN A 70 -23.55 -0.15 -0.45
CA ASN A 70 -22.52 -1.05 -1.02
C ASN A 70 -21.56 -0.37 -2.03
N VAL A 71 -21.10 0.86 -1.76
CA VAL A 71 -20.12 1.54 -2.61
C VAL A 71 -18.71 1.34 -2.06
N PHE A 72 -17.84 0.68 -2.84
CA PHE A 72 -16.43 0.49 -2.50
C PHE A 72 -15.65 1.81 -2.67
N VAL A 73 -14.94 2.24 -1.63
CA VAL A 73 -14.03 3.39 -1.67
C VAL A 73 -12.60 2.88 -1.57
N PRO A 74 -11.75 3.10 -2.59
CA PRO A 74 -10.36 2.66 -2.54
C PRO A 74 -9.57 3.48 -1.51
N ILE A 75 -8.71 2.80 -0.75
CA ILE A 75 -7.72 3.39 0.14
C ILE A 75 -6.35 3.45 -0.54
N TRP A 76 -5.60 4.53 -0.31
CA TRP A 76 -4.26 4.69 -0.87
C TRP A 76 -3.27 5.26 0.15
N PHE A 77 -2.10 4.65 0.29
CA PHE A 77 -0.97 5.17 1.04
C PHE A 77 -0.08 6.06 0.15
N GLU A 78 -0.19 7.37 0.30
CA GLU A 78 0.69 8.33 -0.38
C GLU A 78 2.17 8.13 0.00
N GLU A 79 3.04 8.21 -1.01
CA GLU A 79 4.48 8.37 -0.81
C GLU A 79 4.82 9.82 -0.43
N TYR A 80 4.20 10.76 -1.13
CA TYR A 80 4.31 12.19 -0.91
C TYR A 80 2.91 12.73 -0.52
N PRO A 81 2.66 13.05 0.75
CA PRO A 81 1.36 13.51 1.23
C PRO A 81 1.10 14.97 0.81
N LEU A 82 0.85 15.18 -0.48
CA LEU A 82 0.53 16.47 -1.08
C LEU A 82 -0.94 16.87 -0.78
N SER A 83 -1.24 18.16 -0.90
CA SER A 83 -2.61 18.68 -0.72
C SER A 83 -3.61 18.09 -1.72
N ILE A 84 -3.16 17.78 -2.93
CA ILE A 84 -3.89 16.99 -3.92
C ILE A 84 -3.01 15.77 -4.22
N PRO A 85 -3.49 14.54 -3.95
CA PRO A 85 -2.65 13.35 -4.04
C PRO A 85 -2.35 12.99 -5.51
N ASN A 86 -1.12 12.53 -5.75
CA ASN A 86 -0.71 12.02 -7.07
C ASN A 86 -0.84 10.50 -7.17
N HIS A 87 -0.99 9.78 -6.05
CA HIS A 87 -1.09 8.33 -6.00
C HIS A 87 0.12 7.64 -6.66
N VAL A 88 1.30 7.79 -6.04
CA VAL A 88 2.52 7.12 -6.51
C VAL A 88 2.41 5.60 -6.29
N LEU A 89 2.64 4.80 -7.34
CA LEU A 89 2.40 3.34 -7.30
C LEU A 89 3.41 2.60 -6.43
N ASN A 90 4.71 2.78 -6.69
CA ASN A 90 5.74 2.01 -6.01
C ASN A 90 5.75 2.25 -4.50
N GLY A 91 5.53 3.50 -4.05
CA GLY A 91 5.48 3.84 -2.64
C GLY A 91 4.25 3.30 -1.90
N HIS A 92 3.12 3.18 -2.62
CA HIS A 92 1.93 2.49 -2.12
C HIS A 92 2.23 1.02 -1.85
N ILE A 93 2.78 0.31 -2.84
CA ILE A 93 3.04 -1.13 -2.71
C ILE A 93 4.12 -1.41 -1.65
N PHE A 94 5.15 -0.57 -1.52
CA PHE A 94 6.10 -0.69 -0.39
C PHE A 94 5.43 -0.54 0.98
N SER A 95 4.37 0.27 1.07
CA SER A 95 3.59 0.39 2.30
C SER A 95 2.81 -0.90 2.57
N MET A 96 2.21 -1.50 1.53
CA MET A 96 1.53 -2.79 1.63
C MET A 96 2.48 -3.91 2.07
N ILE A 97 3.72 -3.96 1.56
CA ILE A 97 4.71 -4.97 1.93
C ILE A 97 5.00 -4.92 3.45
N GLY A 98 5.16 -3.73 4.03
CA GLY A 98 5.34 -3.58 5.47
C GLY A 98 4.12 -4.05 6.27
N LEU A 99 2.91 -3.73 5.81
CA LEU A 99 1.67 -4.20 6.43
C LEU A 99 1.53 -5.72 6.36
N TYR A 100 1.88 -6.32 5.22
CA TYR A 100 1.92 -7.76 5.03
C TYR A 100 2.90 -8.44 6.00
N ASP A 101 4.13 -7.92 6.09
CA ASP A 101 5.13 -8.46 7.02
C ASP A 101 4.60 -8.44 8.48
N LEU A 102 3.92 -7.37 8.89
CA LEU A 102 3.39 -7.24 10.25
C LEU A 102 2.11 -8.03 10.51
N ALA A 103 1.31 -8.29 9.47
CA ALA A 103 0.08 -9.06 9.56
C ALA A 103 0.32 -10.48 10.12
N TYR A 104 1.50 -11.05 9.87
CA TYR A 104 1.95 -12.33 10.43
C TYR A 104 2.11 -12.35 11.96
N TYR A 105 2.22 -11.19 12.59
CA TYR A 105 2.41 -11.06 14.03
C TYR A 105 1.10 -10.71 14.77
N ASN A 106 -0.02 -11.25 14.29
CA ASN A 106 -1.38 -11.09 14.84
C ASN A 106 -1.79 -9.62 15.06
N ASN A 107 -1.35 -8.73 14.17
CA ASN A 107 -1.79 -7.34 14.17
C ASN A 107 -3.03 -7.20 13.28
N SER A 108 -4.22 -7.18 13.89
CA SER A 108 -5.51 -7.09 13.19
C SER A 108 -5.63 -5.84 12.31
N MET A 109 -5.01 -4.75 12.73
CA MET A 109 -5.01 -3.50 11.98
C MET A 109 -4.17 -3.59 10.71
N ALA A 110 -2.97 -4.19 10.79
CA ALA A 110 -2.13 -4.44 9.63
C ALA A 110 -2.82 -5.38 8.62
N GLN A 111 -3.46 -6.45 9.11
CA GLN A 111 -4.27 -7.36 8.29
C GLN A 111 -5.39 -6.62 7.56
N THR A 112 -6.14 -5.78 8.28
CA THR A 112 -7.24 -4.99 7.73
C THR A 112 -6.74 -4.01 6.65
N LEU A 113 -5.73 -3.20 6.98
CA LEU A 113 -5.17 -2.21 6.05
C LEU A 113 -4.55 -2.87 4.81
N TYR A 114 -3.88 -4.00 4.96
CA TYR A 114 -3.35 -4.78 3.85
C TYR A 114 -4.47 -5.25 2.92
N TRP A 115 -5.54 -5.86 3.46
CA TRP A 115 -6.66 -6.34 2.65
C TRP A 115 -7.34 -5.23 1.86
N PHE A 116 -7.67 -4.10 2.51
CA PHE A 116 -8.33 -2.98 1.83
C PHE A 116 -7.44 -2.35 0.75
N SER A 117 -6.14 -2.20 1.01
CA SER A 117 -5.18 -1.65 0.04
C SER A 117 -4.93 -2.62 -1.12
N PHE A 118 -4.96 -3.93 -0.89
CA PHE A 118 -4.93 -4.94 -1.95
C PHE A 118 -6.12 -4.78 -2.90
N LYS A 119 -7.35 -4.69 -2.37
CA LYS A 119 -8.55 -4.46 -3.18
C LYS A 119 -8.54 -3.13 -3.91
N SER A 120 -7.98 -2.10 -3.29
CA SER A 120 -7.81 -0.77 -3.91
C SER A 120 -6.81 -0.82 -5.06
N THR A 121 -5.72 -1.56 -4.88
CA THR A 121 -4.73 -1.80 -5.94
C THR A 121 -5.35 -2.59 -7.08
N GLU A 122 -6.11 -3.66 -6.83
CA GLU A 122 -6.84 -4.39 -7.87
C GLU A 122 -7.75 -3.47 -8.70
N PHE A 123 -8.46 -2.56 -8.04
CA PHE A 123 -9.35 -1.61 -8.68
C PHE A 123 -8.60 -0.56 -9.52
N MET A 124 -7.47 -0.05 -9.03
CA MET A 124 -6.75 1.08 -9.64
C MET A 124 -5.63 0.68 -10.59
N ILE A 125 -5.12 -0.56 -10.56
CA ILE A 125 -3.86 -0.93 -11.24
C ILE A 125 -3.86 -0.66 -12.74
N ASN A 126 -5.02 -0.81 -13.41
CA ASN A 126 -5.13 -0.56 -14.84
C ASN A 126 -5.04 0.93 -15.20
N LEU A 127 -5.24 1.86 -14.25
CA LEU A 127 -5.04 3.29 -14.47
C LEU A 127 -3.56 3.63 -14.69
N TYR A 128 -2.65 2.78 -14.22
CA TYR A 128 -1.20 2.94 -14.40
C TYR A 128 -0.69 2.32 -15.71
N ASP A 129 -1.57 1.70 -16.50
CA ASP A 129 -1.20 1.05 -17.76
C ASP A 129 -1.36 2.03 -18.93
N GLY A 130 -0.25 2.44 -19.53
CA GLY A 130 -0.23 3.30 -20.72
C GLY A 130 -0.29 2.54 -22.04
N GLY A 131 -0.45 1.21 -22.02
CA GLY A 131 -0.52 0.34 -23.20
C GLY A 131 0.83 -0.04 -23.81
N SER A 132 1.90 0.69 -23.51
CA SER A 132 3.29 0.38 -23.90
C SER A 132 4.33 0.78 -22.84
N HIS A 133 3.87 1.28 -21.69
CA HIS A 133 4.66 1.67 -20.54
C HIS A 133 3.74 1.71 -19.31
N THR A 134 4.33 1.89 -18.13
CA THR A 134 3.56 2.21 -16.92
C THR A 134 3.68 3.68 -16.56
N PHE A 135 2.65 4.24 -15.94
CA PHE A 135 2.77 5.55 -15.26
C PHE A 135 3.36 5.38 -13.85
N TYR A 136 4.15 6.36 -13.41
CA TYR A 136 4.72 6.40 -12.06
C TYR A 136 3.67 6.77 -11.01
N ASP A 137 2.80 7.70 -11.39
CA ASP A 137 1.72 8.24 -10.58
C ASP A 137 0.49 8.56 -11.46
N LEU A 138 -0.60 8.95 -10.81
CA LEU A 138 -1.86 9.37 -11.43
C LEU A 138 -2.05 10.89 -11.39
N GLY A 139 -0.98 11.69 -11.34
CA GLY A 139 -1.07 13.15 -11.34
C GLY A 139 -1.83 13.72 -12.54
N HIS A 140 -1.81 13.02 -13.67
CA HIS A 140 -2.60 13.37 -14.86
C HIS A 140 -4.11 13.15 -14.70
N TRP A 141 -4.53 12.27 -13.78
CA TRP A 141 -5.94 12.08 -13.40
C TRP A 141 -6.37 13.05 -12.30
N THR A 142 -5.51 13.32 -11.33
CA THR A 142 -5.88 14.03 -10.10
C THR A 142 -5.59 15.53 -10.14
N ASN A 143 -4.59 15.95 -10.92
CA ASN A 143 -4.05 17.32 -10.91
C ASN A 143 -4.00 17.98 -12.31
N ASN A 144 -4.57 17.37 -13.35
CA ASN A 144 -4.46 17.82 -14.75
C ASN A 144 -3.01 18.02 -15.23
N LEU A 145 -2.08 17.24 -14.66
CA LEU A 145 -0.68 17.24 -15.09
C LEU A 145 -0.51 16.42 -16.38
N THR A 146 0.64 16.54 -17.03
CA THR A 146 1.01 15.61 -18.09
C THR A 146 1.26 14.20 -17.51
N PRO A 147 0.94 13.13 -18.25
CA PRO A 147 1.17 11.77 -17.76
C PRO A 147 2.64 11.52 -17.42
N ASN A 148 2.90 11.16 -16.16
CA ASN A 148 4.23 10.88 -15.66
C ASN A 148 4.62 9.43 -16.00
N VAL A 149 5.22 9.23 -17.17
CA VAL A 149 5.69 7.90 -17.62
C VAL A 149 6.83 7.43 -16.71
N ALA A 150 6.69 6.22 -16.17
CA ALA A 150 7.71 5.62 -15.34
C ALA A 150 8.96 5.30 -16.19
N ARG A 151 10.13 5.69 -15.70
CA ARG A 151 11.42 5.25 -16.26
C ARG A 151 11.50 3.72 -16.21
N GLU A 152 12.31 3.14 -17.08
CA GLU A 152 12.49 1.68 -17.18
C GLU A 152 12.80 1.00 -15.82
N THR A 153 13.61 1.64 -14.98
CA THR A 153 13.92 1.13 -13.64
C THR A 153 12.68 1.05 -12.73
N TYR A 154 11.78 2.03 -12.81
CA TYR A 154 10.51 2.03 -12.09
C TYR A 154 9.49 1.08 -12.71
N HIS A 155 9.44 0.97 -14.03
CA HIS A 155 8.62 -0.03 -14.71
C HIS A 155 8.98 -1.46 -14.25
N ASN A 156 10.28 -1.79 -14.27
CA ASN A 156 10.78 -3.06 -13.76
C ASN A 156 10.50 -3.25 -12.26
N LEU A 157 10.53 -2.17 -11.46
CA LEU A 157 10.14 -2.21 -10.06
C LEU A 157 8.64 -2.53 -9.88
N HIS A 158 7.77 -1.88 -10.66
CA HIS A 158 6.33 -2.14 -10.64
C HIS A 158 6.01 -3.60 -10.94
N ILE A 159 6.67 -4.20 -11.94
CA ILE A 159 6.53 -5.63 -12.25
C ILE A 159 6.93 -6.48 -11.04
N LYS A 160 8.10 -6.24 -10.43
CA LYS A 160 8.57 -7.00 -9.26
C LYS A 160 7.62 -6.89 -8.07
N GLN A 161 7.11 -5.69 -7.81
CA GLN A 161 6.16 -5.41 -6.74
C GLN A 161 4.81 -6.09 -6.99
N LEU A 162 4.29 -6.02 -8.21
CA LEU A 162 3.02 -6.65 -8.57
C LEU A 162 3.13 -8.18 -8.57
N ARG A 163 4.29 -8.73 -8.97
CA ARG A 163 4.60 -10.16 -8.82
C ARG A 163 4.57 -10.58 -7.35
N PHE A 164 5.19 -9.79 -6.47
CA PHE A 164 5.14 -10.05 -5.03
C PHE A 164 3.69 -10.11 -4.53
N LEU A 165 2.87 -9.09 -4.82
CA LEU A 165 1.46 -9.08 -4.40
C LEU A 165 0.68 -10.30 -4.92
N ASN A 166 0.92 -10.70 -6.17
CA ASN A 166 0.23 -11.85 -6.77
C ASN A 166 0.70 -13.21 -6.22
N LEU A 167 1.89 -13.26 -5.60
CA LEU A 167 2.39 -14.44 -4.88
C LEU A 167 1.80 -14.53 -3.47
N THR A 168 1.56 -13.39 -2.82
CA THR A 168 0.99 -13.35 -1.47
C THR A 168 -0.50 -13.63 -1.48
N ASP A 169 -1.24 -13.02 -2.41
CA ASP A 169 -2.67 -13.27 -2.64
C ASP A 169 -2.92 -13.29 -4.16
N GLN A 170 -3.43 -14.40 -4.69
CA GLN A 170 -3.63 -14.53 -6.13
C GLN A 170 -4.76 -13.59 -6.61
N SER A 171 -4.45 -12.80 -7.64
CA SER A 171 -5.41 -11.95 -8.33
C SER A 171 -5.36 -12.20 -9.84
N TYR A 172 -6.53 -12.45 -10.43
CA TYR A 172 -6.67 -12.53 -11.87
C TYR A 172 -6.30 -11.19 -12.56
N ILE A 173 -6.63 -10.07 -11.91
CA ILE A 173 -6.33 -8.74 -12.42
C ILE A 173 -4.81 -8.53 -12.46
N PHE A 174 -4.11 -8.82 -11.37
CA PHE A 174 -2.65 -8.71 -11.32
C PHE A 174 -1.96 -9.65 -12.30
N THR A 175 -2.43 -10.89 -12.41
CA THR A 175 -1.91 -11.87 -13.38
C THR A 175 -2.03 -11.36 -14.82
N LYS A 176 -3.18 -10.77 -15.20
CA LYS A 176 -3.36 -10.17 -16.52
C LYS A 176 -2.49 -8.93 -16.73
N THR A 177 -2.36 -8.08 -15.72
CA THR A 177 -1.57 -6.86 -15.80
C THR A 177 -0.08 -7.18 -15.92
N LEU A 178 0.45 -8.12 -15.14
CA LEU A 178 1.82 -8.62 -15.26
C LEU A 178 2.14 -9.13 -16.66
N LYS A 179 1.26 -9.94 -17.25
CA LYS A 179 1.43 -10.45 -18.63
C LYS A 179 1.53 -9.35 -19.69
N ARG A 180 0.92 -8.18 -19.45
CA ARG A 180 1.04 -7.03 -20.36
C ARG A 180 2.32 -6.27 -20.09
N TRP A 181 2.55 -5.88 -18.83
CA TRP A 181 3.70 -5.07 -18.44
C TRP A 181 5.03 -5.74 -18.76
N GLU A 182 5.14 -7.06 -18.60
CA GLU A 182 6.36 -7.80 -18.95
C GLU A 182 6.69 -7.84 -20.45
N LYS A 183 5.78 -7.39 -21.31
CA LYS A 183 5.99 -7.27 -22.76
C LYS A 183 6.32 -5.84 -23.21
N TYR A 184 6.14 -4.86 -22.34
CA TYR A 184 6.46 -3.46 -22.61
C TYR A 184 7.96 -3.25 -22.50
#